data_AF-A0A8J1ZMN8-F1
#
_entry.id   AF-A0A8J1ZMN8-F1
#
_cell.length_a   1.000
_cell.length_b   1.000
_cell.length_c   1.000
_cell.angle_alpha   90.00
_cell.angle_beta   90.00
_cell.angle_gamma   90.00
#
_symmetry.space_group_name_H-M   'P 1'
#
loop_
_entity.id
_entity.type
_entity.pdbx_description
1 polymer ?
#
loop_
_entity_poly.entity_id
_entity_poly.type
_entity_poly.pdbx_seq_one_letter_code
_entity_poly.pdbx_strand_id
1 'polypeptide(L)'
;MHSVLPSALAGAGKYSSFEDEIPGHWEYVVVSPTAVKEKTKHSFRPRAKTVLAEGTLLVAGCRKEAKDGSTWVRVGGEKWVAEKDLKEVRIERGSWQYRVVFPQGVCRRVRPTMEKALAPPGGAASILREGALFTVSERLPLDDVVYLKIDDPSTPGWVFDHRAGDPGNRVCELVSGSRADITGTSPRGLLNDQSSKNDTSLYMDIPLY
;
A
#
# COMPACT_ATOMS: atom_id res chain seq x y z
N MET A 1 62.27 -35.54 -1.99
CA MET A 1 60.83 -35.64 -2.28
C MET A 1 60.08 -34.86 -1.20
N HIS A 2 59.81 -33.58 -1.43
CA HIS A 2 59.04 -32.75 -0.48
C HIS A 2 57.64 -32.51 -1.07
N SER A 3 56.63 -33.06 -0.40
CA SER A 3 55.24 -32.87 -0.73
C SER A 3 54.69 -31.59 -0.11
N VAL A 4 54.02 -30.77 -0.94
CA VAL A 4 52.68 -30.17 -0.77
C VAL A 4 52.43 -29.44 0.58
N LEU A 5 52.08 -28.14 0.59
CA LEU A 5 50.72 -27.64 0.31
C LEU A 5 50.69 -26.17 -0.18
N PRO A 6 49.85 -25.84 -1.17
CA PRO A 6 49.56 -24.46 -1.55
C PRO A 6 48.56 -23.82 -0.58
N SER A 7 48.98 -22.75 0.09
CA SER A 7 48.10 -21.80 0.79
C SER A 7 47.28 -21.03 -0.23
N ALA A 8 46.09 -21.54 -0.56
CA ALA A 8 45.14 -20.84 -1.41
C ALA A 8 43.77 -20.77 -0.72
N LEU A 9 43.20 -19.56 -0.74
CA LEU A 9 41.77 -19.25 -0.58
C LEU A 9 41.17 -19.34 0.84
N ALA A 10 41.68 -18.53 1.77
CA ALA A 10 40.85 -17.96 2.83
C ALA A 10 40.23 -16.62 2.39
N GLY A 11 39.59 -16.63 1.22
CA GLY A 11 38.65 -15.57 0.85
C GLY A 11 37.37 -15.85 1.62
N ALA A 12 37.32 -15.43 2.88
CA ALA A 12 36.08 -15.38 3.65
C ALA A 12 35.11 -14.48 2.90
N GLY A 13 34.36 -15.06 1.97
CA GLY A 13 33.13 -14.52 1.48
C GLY A 13 32.29 -14.31 2.72
N LYS A 14 32.30 -13.08 3.23
CA LYS A 14 31.21 -12.57 4.05
C LYS A 14 30.01 -12.63 3.13
N TYR A 15 29.40 -13.81 3.03
CA TYR A 15 28.04 -13.99 2.61
C TYR A 15 27.27 -13.11 3.57
N SER A 16 27.05 -11.88 3.08
CA SER A 16 25.97 -11.03 3.52
C SER A 16 24.81 -11.96 3.79
N SER A 17 24.41 -12.04 5.05
CA SER A 17 23.16 -12.69 5.45
C SER A 17 22.08 -11.87 4.77
N PHE A 18 21.87 -12.17 3.50
CA PHE A 18 20.76 -11.69 2.71
C PHE A 18 19.57 -12.42 3.28
N GLU A 19 18.89 -11.76 4.20
CA GLU A 19 17.51 -12.08 4.53
C GLU A 19 16.74 -12.19 3.22
N ASP A 20 15.97 -13.26 3.10
CA ASP A 20 15.34 -13.66 1.84
C ASP A 20 14.43 -12.54 1.35
N GLU A 21 14.78 -11.99 0.18
CA GLU A 21 13.88 -11.12 -0.57
C GLU A 21 12.64 -11.93 -0.94
N ILE A 22 11.46 -11.48 -0.52
CA ILE A 22 10.19 -12.14 -0.81
C ILE A 22 9.61 -11.47 -2.07
N PRO A 23 9.68 -12.10 -3.25
CA PRO A 23 9.08 -11.56 -4.46
C PRO A 23 7.56 -11.65 -4.37
N GLY A 24 6.86 -10.70 -4.99
CA GLY A 24 5.41 -10.69 -5.05
C GLY A 24 4.85 -9.42 -5.65
N HIS A 25 3.57 -9.18 -5.43
CA HIS A 25 2.89 -7.99 -5.93
C HIS A 25 2.02 -7.41 -4.82
N TRP A 26 2.35 -6.20 -4.39
CA TRP A 26 1.63 -5.50 -3.33
C TRP A 26 1.36 -4.07 -3.76
N GLU A 27 0.16 -3.60 -3.46
CA GLU A 27 -0.26 -2.23 -3.67
C GLU A 27 -0.27 -1.52 -2.32
N TYR A 28 0.36 -0.35 -2.25
CA TYR A 28 0.44 0.47 -1.05
C TYR A 28 -0.04 1.88 -1.33
N VAL A 29 -0.53 2.53 -0.29
CA VAL A 29 -0.71 3.99 -0.27
C VAL A 29 0.14 4.59 0.84
N VAL A 30 0.77 5.73 0.56
CA VAL A 30 1.46 6.53 1.59
C VAL A 30 0.41 7.19 2.48
N VAL A 31 0.37 6.81 3.75
CA VAL A 31 -0.57 7.37 4.75
C VAL A 31 0.08 8.39 5.68
N SER A 32 1.42 8.45 5.71
CA SER A 32 2.13 9.36 6.59
C SER A 32 2.05 10.80 6.04
N PRO A 33 1.64 11.79 6.86
CA PRO A 33 1.73 13.20 6.48
C PRO A 33 3.21 13.66 6.44
N THR A 34 4.09 12.90 7.11
CA THR A 34 5.52 13.14 6.99
C THR A 34 6.06 12.48 5.73
N ALA A 35 6.74 13.30 4.94
CA ALA A 35 7.52 12.91 3.77
C ALA A 35 8.20 11.53 3.91
N VAL A 36 7.69 10.51 3.21
CA VAL A 36 8.35 9.20 3.19
C VAL A 36 9.57 9.28 2.29
N LYS A 37 10.72 8.90 2.86
CA LYS A 37 12.03 9.03 2.21
C LYS A 37 12.38 7.74 1.48
N GLU A 38 12.46 7.81 0.15
CA GLU A 38 13.00 6.70 -0.65
C GLU A 38 14.50 6.53 -0.42
N LYS A 39 14.99 5.28 -0.39
CA LYS A 39 16.41 4.95 -0.31
C LYS A 39 16.84 4.05 -1.46
N THR A 40 17.92 4.41 -2.16
CA THR A 40 18.49 3.63 -3.29
C THR A 40 19.34 2.45 -2.83
N LYS A 41 19.88 2.48 -1.60
CA LYS A 41 20.55 1.37 -0.92
C LYS A 41 20.34 1.50 0.60
N HIS A 42 20.45 0.42 1.36
CA HIS A 42 20.50 0.46 2.83
C HIS A 42 21.67 1.29 3.40
N SER A 43 22.58 1.79 2.55
CA SER A 43 23.73 2.59 2.99
C SER A 43 23.34 4.00 3.40
N PHE A 44 23.87 4.45 4.54
CA PHE A 44 23.63 5.74 5.18
C PHE A 44 24.22 6.97 4.44
N ARG A 45 24.54 6.89 3.14
CA ARG A 45 25.11 8.05 2.42
C ARG A 45 24.00 9.04 2.02
N PRO A 46 24.16 10.34 2.32
CA PRO A 46 23.17 11.36 1.99
C PRO A 46 23.18 11.65 0.47
N ARG A 47 22.30 10.98 -0.28
CA ARG A 47 21.91 11.38 -1.64
C ARG A 47 20.58 12.12 -1.60
N ALA A 48 20.25 12.81 -2.69
CA ALA A 48 18.98 13.49 -2.90
C ALA A 48 17.82 12.57 -2.50
N LYS A 49 16.99 13.06 -1.57
CA LYS A 49 15.88 12.29 -1.01
C LYS A 49 14.62 12.64 -1.79
N THR A 50 14.09 11.68 -2.52
CA THR A 50 12.73 11.82 -3.05
C THR A 50 11.77 11.68 -1.88
N VAL A 51 10.93 12.69 -1.73
CA VAL A 51 9.85 12.72 -0.75
C VAL A 51 8.59 12.23 -1.43
N LEU A 52 8.02 11.14 -0.93
CA LEU A 52 6.70 10.69 -1.33
C LEU A 52 5.65 11.44 -0.51
N ALA A 53 4.65 11.97 -1.20
CA ALA A 53 3.53 12.69 -0.59
C ALA A 53 2.44 11.72 -0.13
N GLU A 54 1.62 12.15 0.82
CA GLU A 54 0.42 11.41 1.24
C GLU A 54 -0.50 11.11 0.04
N GLY A 55 -1.14 9.95 0.06
CA GLY A 55 -1.99 9.46 -1.02
C GLY A 55 -1.21 8.97 -2.24
N THR A 56 0.13 8.96 -2.22
CA THR A 56 0.90 8.37 -3.33
C THR A 56 0.69 6.86 -3.34
N LEU A 57 0.21 6.34 -4.47
CA LEU A 57 0.09 4.89 -4.71
C LEU A 57 1.43 4.31 -5.16
N LEU A 58 1.82 3.22 -4.52
CA LEU A 58 3.07 2.50 -4.79
C LEU A 58 2.75 1.05 -5.13
N VAL A 59 3.44 0.51 -6.13
CA VAL A 59 3.42 -0.92 -6.44
C VAL A 59 4.77 -1.50 -6.07
N ALA A 60 4.76 -2.47 -5.16
CA ALA A 60 5.97 -3.15 -4.71
C ALA A 60 6.06 -4.55 -5.34
N GLY A 61 7.25 -4.86 -5.86
CA GLY A 61 7.57 -6.17 -6.44
C GLY A 61 8.30 -7.11 -5.48
N CYS A 62 8.71 -6.60 -4.31
CA CYS A 62 9.50 -7.34 -3.34
C CYS A 62 9.29 -6.78 -1.94
N ARG A 63 9.26 -7.66 -0.94
CA ARG A 63 9.35 -7.33 0.49
C ARG A 63 10.65 -7.88 1.07
N LYS A 64 11.12 -7.28 2.15
CA LYS A 64 12.25 -7.76 2.93
C LYS A 64 12.07 -7.36 4.40
N GLU A 65 12.31 -8.30 5.29
CA GLU A 65 12.44 -8.02 6.72
C GLU A 65 13.93 -7.85 7.06
N ALA A 66 14.26 -6.80 7.81
CA ALA A 66 15.61 -6.53 8.30
C ALA A 66 15.82 -7.12 9.71
N LYS A 67 17.07 -7.29 10.13
CA LYS A 67 17.45 -7.87 11.44
C LYS A 67 16.85 -7.17 12.65
N ASP A 68 16.48 -5.91 12.50
CA ASP A 68 15.82 -5.10 13.54
C ASP A 68 14.29 -5.28 13.55
N GLY A 69 13.75 -6.21 12.75
CA GLY A 69 12.32 -6.45 12.56
C GLY A 69 11.64 -5.43 11.65
N SER A 70 12.37 -4.50 11.03
CA SER A 70 11.76 -3.52 10.14
C SER A 70 11.49 -4.13 8.75
N THR A 71 10.27 -3.96 8.25
CA THR A 71 9.91 -4.39 6.90
C THR A 71 10.13 -3.26 5.89
N TRP A 72 10.70 -3.63 4.74
CA TRP A 72 11.00 -2.77 3.62
C TRP A 72 10.36 -3.32 2.35
N VAL A 73 9.87 -2.42 1.50
CA VAL A 73 9.27 -2.76 0.21
C VAL A 73 10.07 -2.15 -0.93
N ARG A 74 10.24 -2.89 -2.02
CA ARG A 74 10.94 -2.42 -3.22
C ARG A 74 9.95 -1.86 -4.23
N VAL A 75 10.00 -0.55 -4.44
CA VAL A 75 9.13 0.22 -5.32
C VAL A 75 9.93 0.73 -6.54
N GLY A 76 9.33 0.68 -7.73
CA GLY A 76 9.96 1.20 -8.95
C GLY A 76 11.27 0.49 -9.33
N GLY A 77 11.41 -0.79 -8.98
CA GLY A 77 12.54 -1.65 -9.34
C GLY A 77 13.76 -1.55 -8.42
N GLU A 78 14.16 -0.34 -8.00
CA GLU A 78 15.44 -0.14 -7.30
C GLU A 78 15.34 0.55 -5.93
N LYS A 79 14.16 1.10 -5.58
CA LYS A 79 14.03 1.94 -4.39
C LYS A 79 13.39 1.17 -3.25
N TRP A 80 13.95 1.30 -2.06
CA TRP A 80 13.41 0.72 -0.84
C TRP A 80 12.70 1.78 0.00
N VAL A 81 11.51 1.44 0.47
CA VAL A 81 10.67 2.27 1.34
C VAL A 81 10.33 1.46 2.59
N ALA A 82 10.37 2.09 3.76
CA ALA A 82 9.99 1.43 5.01
C ALA A 82 8.46 1.24 5.04
N GLU A 83 7.99 0.04 5.33
CA GLU A 83 6.56 -0.30 5.29
C GLU A 83 5.76 0.41 6.38
N LYS A 84 6.37 0.78 7.50
CA LYS A 84 5.70 1.46 8.63
C LYS A 84 4.97 2.77 8.26
N ASP A 85 5.37 3.42 7.17
CA ASP A 85 4.79 4.66 6.68
C ASP A 85 3.82 4.44 5.50
N LEU A 86 3.56 3.17 5.18
CA LEU A 86 2.72 2.71 4.09
C LEU A 86 1.54 1.93 4.67
N LYS A 87 0.44 1.91 3.91
CA LYS A 87 -0.67 1.02 4.17
C LYS A 87 -0.91 0.14 2.95
N GLU A 88 -0.87 -1.16 3.15
CA GLU A 88 -1.25 -2.11 2.11
C GLU A 88 -2.73 -1.93 1.78
N VAL A 89 -3.03 -1.88 0.49
CA VAL A 89 -4.36 -1.61 -0.03
C VAL A 89 -4.70 -2.59 -1.15
N ARG A 90 -5.99 -2.72 -1.44
CA ARG A 90 -6.47 -3.51 -2.56
C ARG A 90 -7.29 -2.60 -3.47
N ILE A 91 -6.74 -2.24 -4.62
CA ILE A 91 -7.43 -1.37 -5.58
C ILE A 91 -8.47 -2.21 -6.32
N GLU A 92 -9.73 -1.78 -6.24
CA GLU A 92 -10.80 -2.35 -7.06
C GLU A 92 -10.78 -1.66 -8.42
N ARG A 93 -10.59 -2.44 -9.48
CA ARG A 93 -10.64 -1.95 -10.88
C ARG A 93 -11.97 -2.36 -11.50
N GLY A 94 -12.55 -1.49 -12.32
CA GLY A 94 -13.89 -1.70 -12.88
C GLY A 94 -14.43 -0.45 -13.56
N SER A 95 -15.73 -0.42 -13.78
CA SER A 95 -16.43 0.74 -14.32
C SER A 95 -17.67 1.00 -13.50
N TRP A 96 -17.70 2.13 -12.81
CA TRP A 96 -18.82 2.55 -11.98
C TRP A 96 -19.29 3.94 -12.37
N GLN A 97 -20.59 4.18 -12.32
CA GLN A 97 -21.16 5.50 -12.45
C GLN A 97 -21.60 5.99 -11.08
N TYR A 98 -21.11 7.16 -10.69
CA TYR A 98 -21.45 7.81 -9.44
C TYR A 98 -22.16 9.13 -9.69
N ARG A 99 -22.96 9.55 -8.72
CA ARG A 99 -23.60 10.87 -8.65
C ARG A 99 -23.15 11.60 -7.39
N VAL A 100 -22.84 12.88 -7.50
CA VAL A 100 -22.59 13.72 -6.33
C VAL A 100 -23.92 14.03 -5.64
N VAL A 101 -24.02 13.76 -4.34
CA VAL A 101 -25.22 14.03 -3.53
C VAL A 101 -24.98 15.08 -2.45
N PHE A 102 -23.74 15.55 -2.31
CA PHE A 102 -23.41 16.62 -1.36
C PHE A 102 -23.79 18.00 -1.92
N PRO A 103 -24.61 18.81 -1.23
CA PRO A 103 -25.08 20.10 -1.75
C PRO A 103 -23.96 21.08 -2.12
N GLN A 104 -22.86 21.08 -1.36
CA GLN A 104 -21.71 21.94 -1.61
C GLN A 104 -20.80 21.42 -2.73
N GLY A 105 -21.08 20.22 -3.25
CA GLY A 105 -20.26 19.52 -4.23
C GLY A 105 -19.01 18.85 -3.63
N VAL A 106 -18.27 18.13 -4.47
CA VAL A 106 -17.04 17.44 -4.08
C VAL A 106 -15.84 17.98 -4.84
N CYS A 107 -14.78 18.33 -4.12
CA CYS A 107 -13.55 18.80 -4.73
C CYS A 107 -12.71 17.61 -5.20
N ARG A 108 -12.33 17.63 -6.48
CA ARG A 108 -11.36 16.71 -7.08
C ARG A 108 -9.97 16.92 -6.52
N ARG A 109 -9.20 15.84 -6.45
CA ARG A 109 -7.85 15.81 -5.92
C ARG A 109 -6.89 15.10 -6.86
N VAL A 110 -5.62 15.43 -6.77
CA VAL A 110 -4.59 14.77 -7.58
C VAL A 110 -4.28 13.37 -7.05
N ARG A 111 -4.48 13.13 -5.74
CA ARG A 111 -4.20 11.86 -5.04
C ARG A 111 -5.37 11.46 -4.14
N PRO A 112 -5.48 10.17 -3.76
CA PRO A 112 -6.41 9.70 -2.73
C PRO A 112 -5.97 10.14 -1.33
N THR A 113 -6.28 11.39 -0.96
CA THR A 113 -5.95 11.98 0.34
C THR A 113 -7.06 12.94 0.78
N MET A 114 -7.17 13.18 2.08
CA MET A 114 -8.08 14.17 2.66
C MET A 114 -7.46 15.57 2.78
N GLU A 115 -6.18 15.76 2.48
CA GLU A 115 -5.47 17.04 2.59
C GLU A 115 -5.97 18.11 1.60
N LYS A 116 -6.72 19.11 2.10
CA LYS A 116 -7.37 20.14 1.26
C LYS A 116 -6.39 20.95 0.40
N ALA A 117 -5.13 21.07 0.83
CA ALA A 117 -4.09 21.81 0.13
C ALA A 117 -3.74 21.21 -1.25
N LEU A 118 -4.13 19.96 -1.50
CA LEU A 118 -3.87 19.24 -2.75
C LEU A 118 -5.03 19.32 -3.77
N ALA A 119 -5.95 20.27 -3.58
CA ALA A 119 -6.87 20.65 -4.64
C ALA A 119 -6.07 21.23 -5.82
N PRO A 120 -6.34 20.81 -7.07
CA PRO A 120 -5.61 21.33 -8.22
C PRO A 120 -5.81 22.84 -8.35
N PRO A 121 -4.82 23.57 -8.89
CA PRO A 121 -4.91 25.01 -9.13
C PRO A 121 -5.98 25.28 -10.19
N GLY A 122 -7.22 25.48 -9.74
CA GLY A 122 -8.38 25.69 -10.59
C GLY A 122 -9.60 26.25 -9.86
N GLY A 123 -9.52 26.41 -8.53
CA GLY A 123 -10.60 26.97 -7.72
C GLY A 123 -11.91 26.21 -7.92
N ALA A 124 -12.99 26.92 -8.24
CA ALA A 124 -14.32 26.34 -8.41
C ALA A 124 -14.42 25.28 -9.54
N ALA A 125 -13.50 25.27 -10.51
CA ALA A 125 -13.51 24.31 -11.61
C ALA A 125 -13.13 22.88 -11.19
N SER A 126 -12.51 22.70 -10.01
CA SER A 126 -12.22 21.37 -9.47
C SER A 126 -13.39 20.74 -8.73
N ILE A 127 -14.50 21.48 -8.56
CA ILE A 127 -15.65 21.04 -7.77
C ILE A 127 -16.69 20.41 -8.69
N LEU A 128 -16.96 19.11 -8.48
CA LEU A 128 -18.13 18.44 -9.04
C LEU A 128 -19.36 18.87 -8.23
N ARG A 129 -20.35 19.47 -8.91
CA ARG A 129 -21.56 19.98 -8.27
C ARG A 129 -22.52 18.85 -7.89
N GLU A 130 -23.45 19.13 -6.97
CA GLU A 130 -24.56 18.22 -6.68
C GLU A 130 -25.29 17.81 -7.96
N GLY A 131 -25.66 16.54 -8.06
CA GLY A 131 -26.28 15.94 -9.24
C GLY A 131 -25.31 15.58 -10.37
N ALA A 132 -24.05 16.01 -10.32
CA ALA A 132 -23.07 15.65 -11.35
C ALA A 132 -22.86 14.14 -11.41
N LEU A 133 -22.96 13.59 -12.62
CA LEU A 133 -22.65 12.20 -12.93
C LEU A 133 -21.21 12.08 -13.43
N PHE A 134 -20.50 11.07 -12.97
CA PHE A 134 -19.14 10.78 -13.44
C PHE A 134 -18.85 9.28 -13.40
N THR A 135 -17.93 8.87 -14.27
CA THR A 135 -17.46 7.47 -14.33
C THR A 135 -16.21 7.32 -13.47
N VAL A 136 -16.10 6.17 -12.81
CA VAL A 136 -14.99 5.78 -11.93
C VAL A 136 -14.38 4.51 -12.48
N SER A 137 -13.04 4.49 -12.61
CA SER A 137 -12.27 3.32 -13.07
C SER A 137 -11.60 2.54 -11.95
N GLU A 138 -11.31 3.21 -10.82
CA GLU A 138 -10.69 2.61 -9.65
C GLU A 138 -11.40 3.05 -8.36
N ARG A 139 -11.61 2.11 -7.44
CA ARG A 139 -12.02 2.36 -6.07
C ARG A 139 -10.90 1.91 -5.13
N LEU A 140 -10.55 2.78 -4.20
CA LEU A 140 -9.53 2.51 -3.19
C LEU A 140 -10.18 2.62 -1.80
N PRO A 141 -10.60 1.50 -1.21
CA PRO A 141 -10.99 1.45 0.19
C PRO A 141 -9.77 1.70 1.08
N LEU A 142 -9.83 2.71 1.93
CA LEU A 142 -8.77 3.08 2.85
C LEU A 142 -9.41 3.55 4.17
N ASP A 143 -9.29 2.73 5.20
CA ASP A 143 -9.96 2.96 6.50
C ASP A 143 -11.48 3.05 6.34
N ASP A 144 -12.07 4.14 6.81
CA ASP A 144 -13.46 4.52 6.72
C ASP A 144 -13.69 5.49 5.55
N VAL A 145 -12.96 5.34 4.44
CA VAL A 145 -13.17 6.16 3.24
C VAL A 145 -12.96 5.31 2.00
N VAL A 146 -13.80 5.51 0.98
CA VAL A 146 -13.54 4.98 -0.36
C VAL A 146 -13.17 6.14 -1.28
N TYR A 147 -11.95 6.09 -1.81
CA TYR A 147 -11.51 7.02 -2.84
C TYR A 147 -11.89 6.51 -4.22
N LEU A 148 -12.38 7.40 -5.07
CA LEU A 148 -12.91 7.10 -6.38
C LEU A 148 -12.08 7.83 -7.44
N LYS A 149 -11.43 7.10 -8.34
CA LYS A 149 -10.66 7.67 -9.45
C LYS A 149 -11.57 7.93 -10.64
N ILE A 150 -11.64 9.18 -11.06
CA ILE A 150 -12.48 9.61 -12.19
C ILE A 150 -11.86 9.12 -13.50
N ASP A 151 -12.68 8.45 -14.32
CA ASP A 151 -12.32 7.91 -15.63
C ASP A 151 -12.65 8.87 -16.78
N ASP A 152 -12.35 10.16 -16.58
CA ASP A 152 -12.53 11.19 -17.59
C ASP A 152 -11.17 11.82 -17.89
N PRO A 153 -10.65 11.68 -19.13
CA PRO A 153 -9.36 12.22 -19.50
C PRO A 153 -9.31 13.75 -19.44
N SER A 154 -10.47 14.43 -19.56
CA SER A 154 -10.56 15.88 -19.44
C SER A 154 -10.57 16.35 -17.98
N THR A 155 -11.03 15.50 -17.05
CA THR A 155 -11.16 15.83 -15.63
C THR A 155 -10.56 14.76 -14.70
N PRO A 156 -9.30 14.33 -14.89
CA PRO A 156 -8.71 13.27 -14.10
C PRO A 156 -8.57 13.67 -12.64
N GLY A 157 -8.60 12.69 -11.75
CA GLY A 157 -8.36 12.89 -10.33
C GLY A 157 -9.11 11.91 -9.46
N TRP A 158 -9.07 12.19 -8.16
CA TRP A 158 -9.69 11.40 -7.11
C TRP A 158 -10.74 12.23 -6.39
N VAL A 159 -11.83 11.59 -6.00
CA VAL A 159 -12.82 12.09 -5.03
C VAL A 159 -13.00 11.05 -3.93
N PHE A 160 -13.76 11.37 -2.89
CA PHE A 160 -14.05 10.44 -1.80
C PHE A 160 -15.57 10.28 -1.64
N ASP A 161 -16.03 9.09 -1.24
CA ASP A 161 -17.46 8.80 -1.18
C ASP A 161 -18.14 9.36 0.08
N HIS A 162 -17.43 9.46 1.22
CA HIS A 162 -17.95 9.99 2.49
C HIS A 162 -16.87 10.75 3.27
N ARG A 163 -17.30 11.61 4.19
CA ARG A 163 -16.38 12.32 5.08
C ARG A 163 -15.91 11.39 6.20
N ALA A 164 -14.61 11.41 6.47
CA ALA A 164 -14.02 10.69 7.59
C ALA A 164 -14.74 11.03 8.90
N GLY A 165 -15.11 10.01 9.67
CA GLY A 165 -15.83 10.15 10.95
C GLY A 165 -17.33 10.41 10.86
N ASP A 166 -17.92 10.48 9.66
CA ASP A 166 -19.37 10.62 9.49
C ASP A 166 -19.89 9.79 8.30
N PRO A 167 -20.10 8.46 8.51
CA PRO A 167 -20.59 7.58 7.45
C PRO A 167 -22.02 7.91 6.98
N GLY A 168 -22.76 8.71 7.75
CA GLY A 168 -24.08 9.21 7.35
C GLY A 168 -24.01 10.30 6.28
N ASN A 169 -22.87 10.97 6.16
CA ASN A 169 -22.67 12.10 5.27
C ASN A 169 -22.01 11.67 3.96
N ARG A 170 -22.78 10.92 3.17
CA ARG A 170 -22.38 10.51 1.82
C ARG A 170 -22.22 11.73 0.93
N VAL A 171 -21.12 11.74 0.21
CA VAL A 171 -20.74 12.75 -0.78
C VAL A 171 -21.05 12.28 -2.19
N CYS A 172 -20.85 11.00 -2.46
CA CYS A 172 -21.16 10.36 -3.73
C CYS A 172 -22.04 9.13 -3.53
N GLU A 173 -22.98 8.93 -4.44
CA GLU A 173 -23.87 7.76 -4.47
C GLU A 173 -23.57 6.93 -5.72
N LEU A 174 -23.46 5.61 -5.54
CA LEU A 174 -23.30 4.67 -6.65
C LEU A 174 -24.64 4.56 -7.41
N VAL A 175 -24.63 4.89 -8.71
CA VAL A 175 -25.81 4.78 -9.59
C VAL A 175 -25.85 3.41 -10.25
N SER A 176 -24.71 2.99 -10.81
CA SER A 176 -24.55 1.70 -11.47
C SER A 176 -23.08 1.32 -11.50
N GLY A 177 -22.77 0.05 -11.75
CA GLY A 177 -21.39 -0.33 -12.02
C GLY A 177 -21.19 -1.83 -12.11
N SER A 178 -20.05 -2.18 -12.68
CA SER A 178 -19.57 -3.54 -12.76
C SER A 178 -18.12 -3.58 -12.28
N ARG A 179 -17.81 -4.56 -11.44
CA ARG A 179 -16.43 -4.86 -11.08
C ARG A 179 -15.81 -5.57 -12.27
N ALA A 180 -14.60 -5.17 -12.68
CA ALA A 180 -13.85 -6.04 -13.58
C ALA A 180 -13.53 -7.31 -12.78
N ASP A 181 -14.03 -8.46 -13.23
CA ASP A 181 -13.67 -9.73 -12.61
C ASP A 181 -12.15 -9.81 -12.53
N ILE A 182 -11.65 -9.98 -11.31
CA ILE A 182 -10.23 -10.07 -11.01
C ILE A 182 -9.74 -11.39 -11.60
N THR A 183 -9.50 -11.40 -12.90
CA THR A 183 -9.14 -12.58 -13.69
C THR A 183 -7.66 -12.98 -13.56
N GLY A 184 -6.89 -12.24 -12.77
CA GLY A 184 -5.54 -12.60 -12.35
C GLY A 184 -5.11 -11.58 -11.30
N THR A 185 -4.68 -11.92 -10.10
CA THR A 185 -3.67 -12.93 -9.77
C THR A 185 -3.98 -13.30 -8.33
N SER A 186 -4.47 -14.51 -8.07
CA SER A 186 -4.62 -14.97 -6.69
C SER A 186 -3.22 -15.06 -6.10
N PRO A 187 -2.90 -14.39 -4.97
CA PRO A 187 -1.68 -14.69 -4.24
C PRO A 187 -1.85 -16.08 -3.60
N ARG A 188 -1.61 -17.12 -4.41
CA ARG A 188 -1.29 -18.46 -3.92
C ARG A 188 0.06 -18.34 -3.22
N GLY A 189 0.06 -18.35 -1.90
CA GLY A 189 1.34 -18.38 -1.20
C GLY A 189 1.34 -18.14 0.31
N LEU A 190 0.27 -18.47 1.03
CA LEU A 190 0.39 -18.74 2.47
C LEU A 190 -0.38 -20.02 2.77
N LEU A 191 0.23 -21.14 2.40
CA LEU A 191 0.02 -22.40 3.09
C LEU A 191 0.46 -22.13 4.53
N ASN A 192 -0.51 -21.83 5.37
CA ASN A 192 -0.34 -21.72 6.80
C ASN A 192 -0.06 -23.15 7.27
N ASP A 193 1.22 -23.53 7.29
CA ASP A 193 1.69 -24.73 7.95
C ASP A 193 1.51 -24.49 9.45
N GLN A 194 0.28 -24.73 9.93
CA GLN A 194 0.01 -24.86 11.35
C GLN A 194 0.71 -26.13 11.84
N SER A 195 2.01 -26.03 12.07
CA SER A 195 2.72 -26.92 12.96
C SER A 195 2.13 -26.75 14.36
N SER A 196 1.07 -27.50 14.63
CA SER A 196 0.50 -27.70 15.97
C SER A 196 1.59 -28.22 16.90
N LYS A 197 2.20 -27.32 17.67
CA LYS A 197 2.92 -27.72 18.88
C LYS A 197 1.87 -28.12 19.90
N ASN A 198 1.66 -29.43 20.02
CA ASN A 198 0.92 -30.05 21.10
C ASN A 198 1.59 -29.69 22.42
N ASP A 199 1.08 -28.67 23.11
CA ASP A 199 1.45 -28.38 24.48
C ASP A 199 0.64 -29.32 25.40
N THR A 200 1.25 -30.46 25.71
CA THR A 200 0.66 -31.45 26.62
C THR A 200 0.97 -31.02 28.05
N SER A 201 0.16 -30.11 28.58
CA SER A 201 0.14 -29.78 30.01
C SER A 201 -0.65 -30.88 30.75
N LEU A 202 0.09 -31.81 31.36
CA LEU A 202 -0.43 -32.80 32.30
C LEU A 202 -0.85 -32.08 33.59
N TYR A 203 -2.15 -31.87 33.77
CA TYR A 203 -2.74 -31.60 35.07
C TYR A 203 -2.67 -32.89 35.91
N MET A 204 -1.91 -32.86 37.01
CA MET A 204 -2.01 -33.84 38.08
C MET A 204 -2.96 -33.31 39.15
N ASP A 205 -4.14 -33.92 39.23
CA ASP A 205 -5.05 -33.74 40.36
C ASP A 205 -4.46 -34.44 41.60
N ILE A 206 -4.22 -33.67 42.67
CA ILE A 206 -3.89 -34.18 43.99
C ILE A 206 -5.15 -34.08 44.85
N PRO A 207 -5.76 -35.21 45.29
CA PRO A 207 -6.84 -35.16 46.25
C PRO A 207 -6.26 -34.94 47.67
N LEU A 208 -6.76 -33.92 48.37
CA LEU A 208 -6.53 -33.76 49.81
C LEU A 208 -7.59 -34.59 50.56
N TYR A 209 -7.11 -35.51 51.39
CA TYR A 209 -7.87 -36.18 52.45
C TYR A 209 -7.84 -35.34 53.73
#